data_AF-A0A498FDN4-F1
#
_entry.id   AF-A0A498FDN4-F1
#
_cell.length_a   1.000
_cell.length_b   1.000
_cell.length_c   1.000
_cell.angle_alpha   90.00
_cell.angle_beta   90.00
_cell.angle_gamma   90.00
#
_symmetry.space_group_name_H-M   'P 1'
#
loop_
_entity.id
_entity.type
_entity.pdbx_description
1 polymer ?
#
loop_
_entity_poly.entity_id
_entity_poly.type
_entity_poly.pdbx_seq_one_letter_code
_entity_poly.pdbx_strand_id
1 'polypeptide(L)'
;MSSSRPAPSKRAGAAAAGAVIDRVPELVSVPDSELLHADARVDGVVTPSPELPIVGMCLVETGTLVELKSAMVRLASGGRGRFYLRRPQHKALLDAGGVYLFAVAEPRPAREPIAMKIVPATIVDDVVGDSWRDAGDDRADCAQVRWGRLFDSTEVSR
;
A
#
# COMPACT_ATOMS: atom_id res chain seq x y z
N MET A 1 28.00 14.59 4.80
CA MET A 1 26.77 13.90 4.35
C MET A 1 25.76 13.95 5.50
N SER A 2 24.71 14.76 5.37
CA SER A 2 23.72 14.93 6.44
C SER A 2 22.81 13.70 6.48
N SER A 3 23.05 12.79 7.43
CA SER A 3 22.14 11.70 7.75
C SER A 3 20.95 12.30 8.49
N SER A 4 19.98 12.85 7.74
CA SER A 4 18.71 13.25 8.31
C SER A 4 17.90 11.99 8.60
N ARG A 5 17.57 11.77 9.89
CA ARG A 5 16.66 10.68 10.26
C ARG A 5 15.35 10.85 9.48
N PRO A 6 14.87 9.82 8.76
CA PRO A 6 13.61 9.91 8.07
C PRO A 6 12.49 10.21 9.07
N ALA A 7 11.52 11.01 8.64
CA ALA A 7 10.35 11.36 9.45
C ALA A 7 9.68 10.08 10.00
N PRO A 8 9.09 10.11 11.21
CA PRO A 8 8.50 8.92 11.83
C PRO A 8 7.49 8.17 10.94
N SER A 9 6.72 8.89 10.12
CA SER A 9 5.78 8.30 9.15
C SER A 9 6.49 7.51 8.04
N LYS A 10 7.61 8.02 7.51
CA LYS A 10 8.41 7.35 6.48
C LYS A 10 9.06 6.09 7.04
N ARG A 11 9.54 6.11 8.28
CA ARG A 11 10.07 4.92 8.97
C ARG A 11 8.99 3.84 9.17
N ALA A 12 7.81 4.25 9.59
CA ALA A 12 6.69 3.33 9.79
C ALA A 12 6.22 2.69 8.47
N GLY A 13 6.17 3.48 7.39
CA GLY A 13 5.87 2.98 6.05
C GLY A 13 6.91 1.95 5.59
N ALA A 14 8.19 2.27 5.72
CA ALA A 14 9.28 1.36 5.35
C ALA A 14 9.28 0.06 6.16
N ALA A 15 9.01 0.12 7.47
CA ALA A 15 8.90 -1.08 8.31
C ALA A 15 7.75 -1.99 7.86
N ALA A 16 6.57 -1.41 7.58
CA ALA A 16 5.42 -2.17 7.08
C ALA A 16 5.69 -2.75 5.68
N ALA A 17 6.35 -2.00 4.80
CA ALA A 17 6.73 -2.47 3.46
C ALA A 17 7.71 -3.66 3.54
N GLY A 18 8.73 -3.57 4.40
CA GLY A 18 9.64 -4.69 4.67
C GLY A 18 8.89 -5.93 5.17
N ALA A 19 8.02 -5.77 6.17
CA ALA A 19 7.23 -6.88 6.71
C ALA A 19 6.25 -7.50 5.67
N VAL A 20 5.78 -6.73 4.69
CA VAL A 20 4.98 -7.25 3.57
C VAL A 20 5.87 -8.05 2.62
N ILE A 21 7.02 -7.51 2.21
CA ILE A 21 7.96 -8.17 1.29
C ILE A 21 8.44 -9.51 1.88
N ASP A 22 8.75 -9.55 3.17
CA ASP A 22 9.14 -10.78 3.87
C ASP A 22 8.05 -11.87 3.86
N ARG A 23 6.77 -11.48 3.69
CA ARG A 23 5.62 -12.40 3.69
C ARG A 23 5.14 -12.77 2.29
N VAL A 24 5.54 -12.04 1.25
CA VAL A 24 5.13 -12.30 -0.13
C VAL A 24 6.40 -12.50 -0.97
N PRO A 25 6.94 -13.73 -1.00
CA PRO A 25 8.27 -14.00 -1.58
C PRO A 25 8.34 -13.70 -3.09
N GLU A 26 7.22 -13.64 -3.78
CA GLU A 26 7.12 -13.25 -5.19
C GLU A 26 7.26 -11.73 -5.41
N LEU A 27 7.39 -10.91 -4.35
CA LEU A 27 7.64 -9.47 -4.47
C LEU A 27 9.12 -9.13 -4.30
N VAL A 28 9.67 -8.44 -5.29
CA VAL A 28 11.01 -7.86 -5.22
C VAL A 28 10.89 -6.36 -5.04
N SER A 29 11.56 -5.84 -3.99
CA SER A 29 11.64 -4.40 -3.72
C SER A 29 12.32 -3.68 -4.88
N VAL A 30 11.73 -2.58 -5.33
CA VAL A 30 12.31 -1.72 -6.37
C VAL A 30 12.68 -0.38 -5.74
N PRO A 31 13.96 0.04 -5.79
CA PRO A 31 14.36 1.31 -5.22
C PRO A 31 13.82 2.49 -6.06
N ASP A 32 13.55 3.63 -5.40
CA ASP A 32 13.12 4.88 -6.05
C ASP A 32 14.04 5.32 -7.22
N SER A 33 15.33 4.93 -7.19
CA SER A 33 16.29 5.21 -8.26
C SER A 33 16.04 4.43 -9.56
N GLU A 34 15.32 3.31 -9.47
CA GLU A 34 14.91 2.51 -10.64
C GLU A 34 13.47 2.85 -11.02
N LEU A 35 12.57 2.97 -10.04
CA LEU A 35 11.16 3.23 -10.30
C LEU A 35 10.57 4.13 -9.23
N LEU A 36 10.29 5.38 -9.59
CA LEU A 36 9.88 6.44 -8.65
C LEU A 36 8.50 6.23 -8.00
N HIS A 37 7.67 5.34 -8.56
CA HIS A 37 6.22 5.35 -8.32
C HIS A 37 5.62 4.00 -7.92
N ALA A 38 6.45 2.98 -7.70
CA ALA A 38 6.03 1.71 -7.11
C ALA A 38 7.13 1.20 -6.17
N ASP A 39 6.72 0.49 -5.12
CA ASP A 39 7.64 -0.02 -4.09
C ASP A 39 8.20 -1.41 -4.46
N ALA A 40 7.50 -2.17 -5.31
CA ALA A 40 7.89 -3.52 -5.67
C ALA A 40 7.47 -3.90 -7.11
N ARG A 41 8.08 -4.97 -7.60
CA ARG A 41 7.70 -5.68 -8.82
C ARG A 41 7.50 -7.16 -8.50
N VAL A 42 6.52 -7.76 -9.15
CA VAL A 42 6.25 -9.20 -9.04
C VAL A 42 7.31 -10.00 -9.81
N ASP A 43 8.02 -10.92 -9.15
CA ASP A 43 9.08 -11.80 -9.68
C ASP A 43 8.64 -13.28 -9.70
N GLY A 44 7.35 -13.51 -9.85
CA GLY A 44 6.72 -14.84 -9.87
C GLY A 44 5.21 -14.70 -9.79
N VAL A 45 4.43 -15.66 -10.31
CA VAL A 45 2.97 -15.52 -10.30
C VAL A 45 2.45 -15.52 -8.86
N VAL A 46 1.73 -14.46 -8.47
CA VAL A 46 1.04 -14.41 -7.17
C VAL A 46 -0.37 -14.94 -7.35
N THR A 47 -0.70 -16.01 -6.63
CA THR A 47 -2.06 -16.57 -6.59
C THR A 47 -2.76 -16.20 -5.27
N PRO A 48 -4.09 -16.06 -5.26
CA PRO A 48 -4.81 -15.67 -4.06
C PRO A 48 -4.72 -16.74 -2.97
N SER A 49 -4.58 -16.30 -1.72
CA SER A 49 -4.63 -17.16 -0.54
C SER A 49 -5.54 -16.55 0.54
N PRO A 50 -5.92 -17.32 1.59
CA PRO A 50 -6.66 -16.76 2.73
C PRO A 50 -5.94 -15.61 3.45
N GLU A 51 -4.62 -15.55 3.38
CA GLU A 51 -3.74 -14.55 4.00
C GLU A 51 -3.43 -13.38 3.06
N LEU A 52 -3.46 -13.63 1.74
CA LEU A 52 -3.31 -12.61 0.70
C LEU A 52 -4.41 -12.74 -0.36
N PRO A 53 -5.65 -12.32 -0.06
CA PRO A 53 -6.71 -12.26 -1.05
C PRO A 53 -6.35 -11.29 -2.19
N ILE A 54 -6.78 -11.64 -3.40
CA ILE A 54 -6.70 -10.78 -4.58
C ILE A 54 -8.12 -10.38 -4.96
N VAL A 55 -8.35 -9.06 -5.10
CA VAL A 55 -9.67 -8.51 -5.42
C VAL A 55 -9.80 -8.29 -6.92
N GLY A 56 -10.85 -8.84 -7.53
CA GLY A 56 -11.21 -8.57 -8.93
C GLY A 56 -10.24 -9.16 -9.97
N MET A 57 -9.29 -9.99 -9.55
CA MET A 57 -8.35 -10.71 -10.43
C MET A 57 -8.14 -12.14 -9.92
N CYS A 58 -7.75 -13.05 -10.81
CA CYS A 58 -7.47 -14.44 -10.47
C CYS A 58 -6.03 -14.69 -10.02
N LEU A 59 -5.09 -13.86 -10.45
CA LEU A 59 -3.66 -13.91 -10.13
C LEU A 59 -3.04 -12.54 -10.41
N VAL A 60 -1.79 -12.34 -9.97
CA VAL A 60 -0.94 -11.23 -10.43
C VAL A 60 0.23 -11.79 -11.22
N GLU A 61 0.42 -11.27 -12.43
CA GLU A 61 1.44 -11.74 -13.35
C GLU A 61 2.84 -11.21 -12.99
N THR A 62 3.87 -11.99 -13.33
CA THR A 62 5.27 -11.55 -13.28
C THR A 62 5.46 -10.24 -14.04
N GLY A 63 6.22 -9.31 -13.46
CA GLY A 63 6.47 -7.99 -14.00
C GLY A 63 5.48 -6.91 -13.55
N THR A 64 4.35 -7.28 -12.94
CA THR A 64 3.36 -6.31 -12.45
C THR A 64 3.97 -5.39 -11.40
N LEU A 65 3.73 -4.08 -11.53
CA LEU A 65 4.16 -3.09 -10.54
C LEU A 65 3.22 -3.06 -9.33
N VAL A 66 3.80 -2.95 -8.14
CA VAL A 66 3.09 -3.01 -6.87
C VAL A 66 3.46 -1.81 -6.01
N GLU A 67 2.47 -1.01 -5.63
CA GLU A 67 2.62 0.00 -4.57
C GLU A 67 2.15 -0.58 -3.23
N LEU A 68 2.98 -0.44 -2.19
CA LEU A 68 2.71 -0.92 -0.85
C LEU A 68 2.14 0.22 0.00
N LYS A 69 0.91 0.05 0.49
CA LYS A 69 0.28 1.02 1.39
C LYS A 69 -0.12 0.35 2.68
N SER A 70 0.34 0.92 3.80
CA SER A 70 -0.06 0.46 5.13
C SER A 70 -0.92 1.46 5.88
N ALA A 71 -1.78 0.95 6.75
CA ALA A 71 -2.57 1.74 7.69
C ALA A 71 -2.55 1.08 9.07
N MET A 72 -2.57 1.86 10.14
CA MET A 72 -2.78 1.31 11.48
C MET A 72 -4.21 0.78 11.60
N VAL A 73 -4.39 -0.38 12.25
CA VAL A 73 -5.71 -0.89 12.63
C VAL A 73 -6.50 0.15 13.44
N ARG A 74 -5.85 0.81 14.40
CA ARG A 74 -6.39 1.93 15.17
C ARG A 74 -5.34 3.01 15.41
N LEU A 75 -5.77 4.26 15.30
CA LEU A 75 -5.00 5.43 15.70
C LEU A 75 -5.08 5.62 17.22
N ALA A 76 -4.14 6.39 17.78
CA ALA A 76 -4.17 6.77 19.19
C ALA A 76 -5.47 7.51 19.60
N SER A 77 -6.12 8.20 18.66
CA SER A 77 -7.44 8.83 18.86
C SER A 77 -8.62 7.85 18.88
N GLY A 78 -8.40 6.55 18.72
CA GLY A 78 -9.43 5.50 18.71
C GLY A 78 -10.04 5.20 17.33
N GLY A 79 -9.84 6.09 16.35
CA GLY A 79 -10.33 5.93 14.98
C GLY A 79 -9.57 4.89 14.16
N ARG A 80 -10.18 4.40 13.08
CA ARG A 80 -9.50 3.56 12.07
C ARG A 80 -8.41 4.35 11.35
N GLY A 81 -7.27 3.72 11.08
CA GLY A 81 -6.21 4.30 10.26
C GLY A 81 -6.62 4.50 8.80
N ARG A 82 -5.76 5.19 8.05
CA ARG A 82 -5.99 5.56 6.66
C ARG A 82 -4.78 5.21 5.82
N PHE A 83 -5.02 4.71 4.62
CA PHE A 83 -4.03 4.66 3.56
C PHE A 83 -3.87 6.06 2.98
N TYR A 84 -2.63 6.43 2.69
CA TYR A 84 -2.29 7.72 2.09
C TYR A 84 -1.78 7.47 0.67
N LEU A 85 -2.57 7.89 -0.31
CA LEU A 85 -2.29 7.70 -1.73
C LEU A 85 -1.83 9.02 -2.32
N ARG A 86 -0.82 8.99 -3.19
CA ARG A 86 -0.33 10.16 -3.92
C ARG A 86 -0.75 10.06 -5.37
N ARG A 87 -1.28 11.15 -5.93
CA ARG A 87 -1.82 11.17 -7.29
C ARG A 87 -0.81 10.74 -8.36
N PRO A 88 0.47 11.18 -8.34
CA PRO A 88 1.45 10.73 -9.32
C PRO A 88 1.72 9.22 -9.26
N GLN A 89 1.81 8.65 -8.05
CA GLN A 89 2.00 7.20 -7.87
C GLN A 89 0.79 6.42 -8.40
N HIS A 90 -0.41 6.91 -8.09
CA HIS A 90 -1.64 6.28 -8.55
C HIS A 90 -1.77 6.30 -10.08
N LYS A 91 -1.49 7.45 -10.70
CA LYS A 91 -1.48 7.57 -12.15
C LYS A 91 -0.45 6.63 -12.80
N ALA A 92 0.75 6.55 -12.26
CA ALA A 92 1.78 5.66 -12.80
C ALA A 92 1.37 4.18 -12.70
N LEU A 93 0.73 3.76 -11.61
CA LEU A 93 0.18 2.41 -11.51
C LEU A 93 -0.95 2.18 -12.52
N LEU A 94 -1.87 3.12 -12.71
CA LEU A 94 -2.93 3.00 -13.72
C LEU A 94 -2.35 2.85 -15.13
N ASP A 95 -1.40 3.71 -15.50
CA ASP A 95 -0.75 3.69 -16.82
C ASP A 95 0.00 2.36 -17.06
N ALA A 96 0.51 1.73 -16.00
CA ALA A 96 1.24 0.46 -16.05
C ALA A 96 0.37 -0.79 -15.84
N GLY A 97 -0.95 -0.66 -15.62
CA GLY A 97 -1.80 -1.80 -15.25
C GLY A 97 -1.42 -2.43 -13.89
N GLY A 98 -0.81 -1.64 -13.01
CA GLY A 98 -0.30 -2.09 -11.71
C GLY A 98 -1.37 -2.26 -10.63
N VAL A 99 -0.91 -2.71 -9.48
CA VAL A 99 -1.76 -3.05 -8.34
C VAL A 99 -1.28 -2.37 -7.06
N TYR A 100 -2.17 -2.25 -6.09
CA TYR A 100 -1.83 -1.95 -4.72
C TYR A 100 -1.78 -3.23 -3.90
N LEU A 101 -0.82 -3.35 -2.99
CA LEU A 101 -0.94 -4.25 -1.85
C LEU A 101 -1.17 -3.41 -0.59
N PHE A 102 -2.37 -3.53 -0.04
CA PHE A 102 -2.75 -2.86 1.18
C PHE A 102 -2.49 -3.74 2.39
N ALA A 103 -1.86 -3.18 3.42
CA ALA A 103 -1.64 -3.85 4.71
C ALA A 103 -2.29 -3.07 5.85
N VAL A 104 -3.18 -3.70 6.61
CA VAL A 104 -3.60 -3.19 7.91
C VAL A 104 -2.65 -3.74 8.95
N ALA A 105 -1.91 -2.87 9.61
CA ALA A 105 -0.84 -3.23 10.53
C ALA A 105 -1.17 -2.86 11.97
N GLU A 106 -0.51 -3.54 12.89
CA GLU A 106 -0.57 -3.22 14.31
C GLU A 106 -0.06 -1.81 14.62
N PRO A 107 -0.51 -1.19 15.71
CA PRO A 107 -0.02 0.12 16.15
C PRO A 107 1.35 0.02 16.88
N ARG A 108 2.18 -0.98 16.54
CA ARG A 108 3.50 -1.22 17.14
C ARG A 108 4.63 -0.81 16.17
N PRO A 109 5.85 -0.53 16.66
CA PRO A 109 6.96 -0.10 15.80
C PRO A 109 7.29 -1.05 14.63
N ALA A 110 7.17 -2.36 14.84
CA ALA A 110 7.43 -3.38 13.81
C ALA A 110 6.42 -3.36 12.66
N ARG A 111 5.21 -2.83 12.89
CA ARG A 111 4.14 -2.74 11.88
C ARG A 111 3.80 -4.06 11.18
N GLU A 112 3.80 -5.14 11.97
CA GLU A 112 3.35 -6.44 11.51
C GLU A 112 1.97 -6.35 10.85
N PRO A 113 1.82 -6.82 9.60
CA PRO A 113 0.52 -6.92 8.95
C PRO A 113 -0.41 -7.87 9.71
N ILE A 114 -1.61 -7.39 10.00
CA ILE A 114 -2.74 -8.17 10.53
C ILE A 114 -3.56 -8.75 9.37
N ALA A 115 -3.78 -7.91 8.35
CA ALA A 115 -4.48 -8.28 7.13
C ALA A 115 -3.80 -7.63 5.93
N MET A 116 -3.78 -8.36 4.81
CA MET A 116 -3.25 -7.88 3.55
C MET A 116 -4.26 -8.18 2.44
N LYS A 117 -4.24 -7.40 1.35
CA LYS A 117 -4.89 -7.79 0.10
C LYS A 117 -4.30 -7.03 -1.08
N ILE A 118 -4.38 -7.65 -2.25
CA ILE A 118 -4.02 -7.03 -3.52
C ILE A 118 -5.28 -6.50 -4.20
N VAL A 119 -5.21 -5.26 -4.69
CA VAL A 119 -6.32 -4.58 -5.39
C VAL A 119 -5.78 -3.88 -6.64
N PRO A 120 -6.38 -4.08 -7.83
CA PRO A 120 -6.04 -3.33 -9.05
C PRO A 120 -6.08 -1.82 -8.83
N ALA A 121 -5.16 -1.09 -9.46
CA ALA A 121 -5.20 0.38 -9.41
C ALA A 121 -6.52 0.94 -9.94
N THR A 122 -7.15 0.29 -10.92
CA THR A 122 -8.46 0.67 -11.48
C THR A 122 -9.58 0.62 -10.44
N ILE A 123 -9.67 -0.43 -9.63
CA ILE A 123 -10.66 -0.52 -8.54
C ILE A 123 -10.36 0.53 -7.47
N VAL A 124 -9.07 0.80 -7.21
CA VAL A 124 -8.69 1.85 -6.24
C VAL A 124 -9.06 3.24 -6.75
N ASP A 125 -8.97 3.50 -8.05
CA ASP A 125 -9.38 4.76 -8.67
C ASP A 125 -10.87 5.03 -8.39
N ASP A 126 -11.73 4.03 -8.56
CA ASP A 126 -13.16 4.11 -8.22
C ASP A 126 -13.39 4.42 -6.72
N VAL A 127 -12.62 3.79 -5.83
CA VAL A 127 -12.73 3.99 -4.38
C VAL A 127 -12.30 5.41 -3.97
N VAL A 128 -11.32 5.98 -4.66
CA VAL A 128 -10.84 7.34 -4.43
C VAL A 128 -11.80 8.35 -5.04
N GLY A 129 -12.22 8.15 -6.29
CA GLY A 129 -13.03 9.08 -7.07
C GLY A 129 -12.46 10.51 -7.01
N ASP A 130 -13.34 11.48 -6.75
CA ASP A 130 -12.98 12.90 -6.65
C ASP A 130 -12.34 13.31 -5.31
N SER A 131 -11.94 12.35 -4.47
CA SER A 131 -11.44 12.64 -3.10
C SER A 131 -10.00 13.17 -3.04
N TRP A 132 -9.37 13.43 -4.18
CA TRP A 132 -8.03 14.02 -4.26
C TRP A 132 -8.02 15.43 -3.68
N ARG A 133 -7.06 15.71 -2.82
CA ARG A 133 -6.88 17.01 -2.17
C ARG A 133 -5.52 17.57 -2.53
N ASP A 134 -5.53 18.84 -2.90
CA ASP A 134 -4.33 19.66 -3.02
C ASP A 134 -3.56 19.62 -1.71
N ALA A 135 -2.29 19.24 -1.79
CA ALA A 135 -1.39 19.13 -0.66
C ALA A 135 -0.58 20.42 -0.40
N GLY A 136 -0.80 21.47 -1.21
CA GLY A 136 -0.10 22.76 -1.19
C GLY A 136 1.22 22.73 -1.97
N ASP A 137 1.87 23.89 -2.03
CA ASP A 137 3.14 24.05 -2.75
C ASP A 137 4.19 23.01 -2.30
N ASP A 138 4.86 22.41 -3.29
CA ASP A 138 5.86 21.34 -3.19
C ASP A 138 5.37 19.93 -2.78
N ARG A 139 4.06 19.69 -2.70
CA ARG A 139 3.53 18.35 -2.40
C ARG A 139 2.54 17.87 -3.45
N ALA A 140 2.72 16.64 -3.88
CA ALA A 140 1.76 15.96 -4.73
C ALA A 140 0.39 15.81 -4.03
N ASP A 141 -0.68 16.04 -4.79
CA ASP A 141 -2.06 15.77 -4.37
C ASP A 141 -2.20 14.39 -3.74
N CYS A 142 -3.06 14.34 -2.72
CA CYS A 142 -3.24 13.13 -1.93
C CYS A 142 -4.70 12.78 -1.70
N ALA A 143 -4.95 11.48 -1.60
CA ALA A 143 -6.21 10.94 -1.11
C ALA A 143 -5.96 10.11 0.16
N GLN A 144 -6.93 10.17 1.08
CA GLN A 144 -6.88 9.38 2.31
C GLN A 144 -8.07 8.43 2.40
N VAL A 145 -7.80 7.14 2.28
CA VAL A 145 -8.82 6.09 2.32
C VAL A 145 -8.77 5.41 3.68
N ARG A 146 -9.85 5.49 4.46
CA ARG A 146 -9.95 4.70 5.71
C ARG A 146 -9.84 3.22 5.37
N TRP A 147 -9.07 2.45 6.12
CA TRP A 147 -8.86 1.04 5.77
C TRP A 147 -10.18 0.25 5.68
N GLY A 148 -11.18 0.64 6.47
CA GLY A 148 -12.51 0.03 6.46
C GLY A 148 -13.34 0.24 5.19
N ARG A 149 -12.84 0.99 4.20
CA ARG A 149 -13.42 1.04 2.85
C ARG A 149 -12.91 -0.09 1.95
N LEU A 150 -11.77 -0.69 2.30
CA LEU A 150 -11.11 -1.74 1.51
C LEU A 150 -11.13 -3.10 2.23
N PHE A 151 -11.26 -3.10 3.56
CA PHE A 151 -11.35 -4.30 4.38
C PHE A 151 -12.63 -4.29 5.21
N ASP A 152 -13.30 -5.43 5.26
CA ASP A 152 -14.29 -5.72 6.29
C ASP A 152 -13.62 -5.85 7.65
N SER A 153 -14.34 -5.53 8.73
CA SER A 153 -13.82 -5.71 10.09
C SER A 153 -13.44 -7.16 10.41
N THR A 154 -14.16 -8.14 9.85
CA THR A 154 -13.90 -9.57 10.05
C THR A 154 -12.57 -10.02 9.43
N GLU A 155 -12.08 -9.32 8.40
CA GLU A 155 -10.77 -9.57 7.80
C GLU A 155 -9.62 -9.10 8.69
N VAL A 156 -9.87 -8.11 9.56
CA VAL A 156 -8.85 -7.44 10.40
C VAL A 156 -8.89 -7.91 11.86
N SER A 157 -9.95 -8.62 12.27
CA SER A 157 -10.17 -9.03 13.68
C SER A 157 -9.73 -10.48 13.96
N ARG A 158 -8.89 -11.07 13.11
CA ARG A 158 -8.39 -12.44 13.28
C ARG A 158 -7.28 -12.52 14.32
#